data_AF-A0A0F2NNR1-F1
#
_entry.id   AF-A0A0F2NNR1-F1
#
_cell.length_a   1.000
_cell.length_b   1.000
_cell.length_c   1.000
_cell.angle_alpha   90.00
_cell.angle_beta   90.00
_cell.angle_gamma   90.00
#
_symmetry.space_group_name_H-M   'P 1'
#
loop_
_entity.id
_entity.type
_entity.pdbx_description
1 polymer ?
#
loop_
_entity_poly.entity_id
_entity_poly.type
_entity_poly.pdbx_seq_one_letter_code
_entity_poly.pdbx_strand_id
1 'polypeptide(L)'
;MYKDSAFALGTAIKRLQYPQETNKIEQSSKVYEIMKYLAQAEYLPVSTIAELLGCRRIVAQKLMGKMWKSRLVKCVEIATYSNPKMLFKLWMPSTMALPKNAMEACKLAMLGTFYGRAKNMLAEFEWGIVRSKDRKTLTAEIVYMPGGEKEKTRLVIDAPRRGEKPNADADIFIFPTVEEAKTLTPAGKRYTADLILLNRNIDFKNMISDPVNR
;
A
#
# COMPACT_ATOMS: atom_id res chain seq x y z
N MET A 1 19.76 -15.24 9.15
CA MET A 1 18.29 -15.06 9.20
C MET A 1 17.87 -14.34 7.93
N TYR A 2 17.06 -14.98 7.07
CA TYR A 2 16.43 -14.25 5.96
C TYR A 2 15.56 -13.13 6.56
N LYS A 3 15.75 -11.91 6.09
CA LYS A 3 15.01 -10.74 6.58
C LYS A 3 13.59 -10.82 6.01
N ASP A 4 12.64 -11.31 6.80
CA ASP A 4 11.24 -11.40 6.36
C ASP A 4 10.57 -10.02 6.33
N SER A 5 9.51 -9.89 5.53
CA SER A 5 8.74 -8.65 5.47
C SER A 5 7.94 -8.45 6.75
N ALA A 6 7.91 -7.20 7.25
CA ALA A 6 6.99 -6.80 8.31
C ALA A 6 5.51 -6.90 7.87
N PHE A 7 5.22 -7.02 6.58
CA PHE A 7 3.86 -7.10 6.04
C PHE A 7 3.50 -8.52 5.55
N ALA A 8 4.33 -9.53 5.87
CA ALA A 8 4.14 -10.89 5.39
C ALA A 8 2.85 -11.55 5.91
N LEU A 9 2.58 -11.39 7.21
CA LEU A 9 1.49 -12.07 7.92
C LEU A 9 0.96 -11.17 9.05
N GLY A 10 -0.26 -10.63 8.87
CA GLY A 10 -0.94 -9.84 9.89
C GLY A 10 -1.65 -10.74 10.90
N THR A 11 -1.46 -10.49 12.19
CA THR A 11 -1.99 -11.36 13.27
C THR A 11 -3.12 -10.71 14.06
N ALA A 12 -3.06 -9.39 14.27
CA ALA A 12 -4.10 -8.66 14.99
C ALA A 12 -4.27 -7.25 14.45
N ILE A 13 -5.48 -6.71 14.59
CA ILE A 13 -5.83 -5.35 14.17
C ILE A 13 -6.53 -4.62 15.32
N LYS A 14 -6.03 -3.43 15.65
CA LYS A 14 -6.64 -2.51 16.61
C LYS A 14 -7.17 -1.30 15.86
N ARG A 15 -8.48 -1.09 15.95
CA ARG A 15 -9.16 0.07 15.36
C ARG A 15 -9.11 1.23 16.34
N LEU A 16 -8.48 2.33 15.96
CA LEU A 16 -8.38 3.49 16.85
C LEU A 16 -9.67 4.30 16.81
N GLN A 17 -10.30 4.46 17.98
CA GLN A 17 -11.45 5.33 18.15
C GLN A 17 -11.00 6.79 18.15
N TYR A 18 -11.76 7.67 17.51
CA TYR A 18 -11.48 9.10 17.58
C TYR A 18 -11.48 9.60 19.03
N PRO A 19 -10.67 10.62 19.35
CA PRO A 19 -10.83 11.32 20.62
C PRO A 19 -12.24 11.91 20.74
N GLN A 20 -12.71 12.00 21.98
CA GLN A 20 -14.02 12.60 22.29
C GLN A 20 -14.07 14.05 21.81
N GLU A 21 -13.02 14.81 22.12
CA GLU A 21 -12.85 16.19 21.67
C GLU A 21 -12.23 16.26 20.27
N THR A 22 -12.73 17.18 19.45
CA THR A 22 -12.21 17.43 18.11
C THR A 22 -11.31 18.65 18.11
N ASN A 23 -10.07 18.47 17.65
CA ASN A 23 -9.14 19.59 17.53
C ASN A 23 -9.31 20.25 16.16
N LYS A 24 -9.33 21.59 16.12
CA LYS A 24 -9.15 22.32 14.87
C LYS A 24 -7.73 22.06 14.34
N ILE A 25 -7.61 21.82 13.05
CA ILE A 25 -6.33 21.72 12.36
C ILE A 25 -6.22 22.88 11.37
N GLU A 26 -5.07 23.53 11.37
CA GLU A 26 -4.74 24.52 10.35
C GLU A 26 -4.59 23.83 8.99
N GLN A 27 -5.32 24.33 8.00
CA GLN A 27 -5.24 23.83 6.64
C GLN A 27 -3.93 24.30 6.02
N SER A 28 -2.95 23.39 5.94
CA SER A 28 -1.67 23.64 5.29
C SER A 28 -1.59 22.87 3.97
N SER A 29 -0.66 23.28 3.09
CA SER A 29 -0.38 22.57 1.83
C SER A 29 -0.15 21.07 2.03
N LYS A 30 0.58 20.70 3.09
CA LYS A 30 0.85 19.29 3.44
C LYS A 30 -0.41 18.52 3.85
N VAL A 31 -1.35 19.15 4.54
CA VAL A 31 -2.64 18.52 4.89
C VAL A 31 -3.43 18.24 3.61
N TYR A 32 -3.47 19.22 2.70
CA TYR A 32 -4.11 19.08 1.40
C TYR A 32 -3.47 17.96 0.56
N GLU A 33 -2.15 17.92 0.46
CA GLU A 33 -1.41 16.87 -0.26
C GLU A 33 -1.67 15.47 0.31
N ILE A 34 -1.66 15.32 1.65
CA ILE A 34 -2.01 14.04 2.28
C ILE A 34 -3.41 13.61 1.91
N MET A 35 -4.39 14.53 1.97
CA MET A 35 -5.77 14.20 1.62
C MET A 35 -5.89 13.83 0.14
N LYS A 36 -5.15 14.49 -0.76
CA LYS A 36 -5.07 14.13 -2.18
C LYS A 36 -4.51 12.72 -2.36
N TYR A 37 -3.39 12.40 -1.73
CA TYR A 37 -2.79 11.06 -1.83
C TYR A 37 -3.66 9.97 -1.22
N LEU A 38 -4.32 10.24 -0.08
CA LEU A 38 -5.24 9.30 0.55
C LEU A 38 -6.55 9.15 -0.24
N ALA A 39 -7.02 10.19 -0.93
CA ALA A 39 -8.17 10.07 -1.82
C ALA A 39 -7.86 9.19 -3.04
N GLN A 40 -6.60 9.20 -3.52
CA GLN A 40 -6.15 8.38 -4.65
C GLN A 40 -5.81 6.95 -4.23
N ALA A 41 -4.98 6.78 -3.20
CA ALA A 41 -4.49 5.47 -2.77
C ALA A 41 -5.43 4.71 -1.83
N GLU A 42 -6.38 5.42 -1.21
CA GLU A 42 -7.28 4.99 -0.13
C GLU A 42 -6.58 4.63 1.19
N TYR A 43 -5.49 3.87 1.15
CA TYR A 43 -4.78 3.34 2.31
C TYR A 43 -3.28 3.54 2.17
N LEU A 44 -2.65 4.23 3.12
CA LEU A 44 -1.21 4.47 3.10
C LEU A 44 -0.56 4.19 4.46
N PRO A 45 0.56 3.44 4.50
CA PRO A 45 1.39 3.38 5.69
C PRO A 45 2.14 4.69 5.86
N VAL A 46 2.50 5.02 7.11
CA VAL A 46 3.14 6.31 7.43
C VAL A 46 4.48 6.52 6.71
N SER A 47 5.19 5.43 6.40
CA SER A 47 6.44 5.47 5.63
C SER A 47 6.24 5.97 4.21
N THR A 48 5.16 5.55 3.56
CA THR A 48 4.81 5.96 2.19
C THR A 48 4.31 7.39 2.16
N ILE A 49 3.51 7.80 3.16
CA ILE A 49 3.11 9.22 3.31
C ILE A 49 4.35 10.11 3.45
N ALA A 50 5.32 9.70 4.27
CA ALA A 50 6.55 10.46 4.46
C ALA A 50 7.36 10.59 3.16
N GLU A 51 7.38 9.52 2.34
CA GLU A 51 8.03 9.51 1.03
C GLU A 51 7.35 10.45 0.03
N LEU A 52 6.02 10.36 -0.09
CA LEU A 52 5.22 11.21 -0.98
C LEU A 52 5.30 12.71 -0.64
N LEU A 53 5.54 13.03 0.64
CA LEU A 53 5.73 14.41 1.11
C LEU A 53 7.20 14.87 1.12
N GLY A 54 8.15 13.99 0.74
CA GLY A 54 9.58 14.31 0.81
C GLY A 54 10.06 14.67 2.22
N CYS A 55 9.52 14.05 3.27
CA CYS A 55 9.80 14.41 4.66
C CYS A 55 10.23 13.24 5.56
N ARG A 56 10.70 13.55 6.77
CA ARG A 56 11.05 12.53 7.77
C ARG A 56 9.79 11.83 8.28
N ARG A 57 9.86 10.51 8.49
CA ARG A 57 8.75 9.68 9.00
C ARG A 57 8.10 10.25 10.27
N ILE A 58 8.89 10.75 11.21
CA ILE A 58 8.37 11.33 12.47
C ILE A 58 7.50 12.57 12.23
N VAL A 59 7.80 13.35 11.18
CA VAL A 59 7.04 14.55 10.80
C VAL A 59 5.68 14.13 10.23
N ALA A 60 5.68 13.20 9.26
CA ALA A 60 4.44 12.63 8.72
C ALA A 60 3.59 12.02 9.84
N GLN A 61 4.18 11.24 10.74
CA GLN A 61 3.48 10.61 11.85
C GLN A 61 2.81 11.63 12.79
N LYS A 62 3.51 12.72 13.14
CA LYS A 62 2.94 13.80 13.95
C LYS A 62 1.77 14.48 13.22
N LEU A 63 1.90 14.73 11.92
CA LEU A 63 0.84 15.36 11.12
C LEU A 63 -0.39 14.45 10.99
N MET A 64 -0.21 13.16 10.72
CA MET A 64 -1.30 12.18 10.71
C MET A 64 -2.02 12.11 12.06
N GLY A 65 -1.27 12.19 13.17
CA GLY A 65 -1.84 12.28 14.51
C GLY A 65 -2.73 13.52 14.70
N LYS A 66 -2.33 14.68 14.16
CA LYS A 66 -3.17 15.89 14.17
C LYS A 66 -4.43 15.71 13.32
N MET A 67 -4.29 15.19 12.10
CA MET A 67 -5.41 14.96 11.18
C MET A 67 -6.44 13.96 11.73
N TRP A 68 -5.99 12.98 12.52
CA TRP A 68 -6.86 12.04 13.22
C TRP A 68 -7.63 12.70 14.36
N LYS A 69 -6.97 13.55 15.16
CA LYS A 69 -7.63 14.34 16.20
C LYS A 69 -8.65 15.33 15.63
N SER A 70 -8.50 15.72 14.37
CA SER A 70 -9.46 16.56 13.64
C SER A 70 -10.45 15.76 12.78
N ARG A 71 -10.49 14.42 12.92
CA ARG A 71 -11.42 13.50 12.23
C ARG A 71 -11.35 13.50 10.68
N LEU A 72 -10.24 13.96 10.11
CA LEU A 72 -10.02 13.92 8.65
C LEU A 72 -9.63 12.53 8.16
N VAL A 73 -8.98 11.73 9.01
CA VAL A 73 -8.44 10.41 8.68
C VAL A 73 -8.72 9.40 9.79
N LYS A 74 -8.90 8.13 9.41
CA LYS A 74 -8.92 6.99 10.33
C LYS A 74 -7.53 6.35 10.39
N CYS A 75 -7.28 5.63 11.50
CA CYS A 75 -6.06 4.85 11.70
C CYS A 75 -6.41 3.48 12.27
N VAL A 76 -5.73 2.46 11.76
CA VAL A 76 -5.67 1.15 12.41
C VAL A 76 -4.22 0.81 12.74
N GLU A 77 -4.01 0.11 13.83
CA GLU A 77 -2.72 -0.44 14.25
C GLU A 77 -2.73 -1.94 13.99
N ILE A 78 -1.68 -2.45 13.33
CA ILE A 78 -1.60 -3.86 12.92
C ILE A 78 -0.38 -4.48 13.59
N ALA A 79 -0.62 -5.61 14.26
CA ALA A 79 0.44 -6.51 14.73
C ALA A 79 0.72 -7.56 13.65
N THR A 80 2.00 -7.92 13.51
CA THR A 80 2.48 -8.80 12.44
C THR A 80 3.30 -9.92 13.06
N TYR A 81 3.33 -11.07 12.40
CA TYR A 81 4.03 -12.25 12.93
C TYR A 81 5.54 -12.02 13.04
N SER A 82 6.14 -11.38 12.04
CA SER A 82 7.58 -11.13 11.96
C SER A 82 8.08 -10.15 13.02
N ASN A 83 7.21 -9.30 13.58
CA ASN A 83 7.55 -8.51 14.76
C ASN A 83 6.30 -8.18 15.60
N PRO A 84 5.87 -9.08 16.50
CA PRO A 84 4.63 -8.91 17.28
C PRO A 84 4.68 -7.73 18.25
N LYS A 85 5.89 -7.30 18.65
CA LYS A 85 6.11 -6.16 19.54
C LYS A 85 6.03 -4.81 18.82
N MET A 86 6.09 -4.80 17.48
CA MET A 86 6.02 -3.59 16.67
C MET A 86 4.72 -3.53 15.88
N LEU A 87 3.92 -2.50 16.16
CA LEU A 87 2.71 -2.20 15.40
C LEU A 87 3.05 -1.26 14.25
N PHE A 88 2.55 -1.54 13.05
CA PHE A 88 2.51 -0.54 11.98
C PHE A 88 1.14 0.15 11.94
N LYS A 89 1.12 1.37 11.40
CA LYS A 89 -0.10 2.18 11.26
C LYS A 89 -0.49 2.28 9.80
N LEU A 90 -1.73 1.94 9.51
CA LEU A 90 -2.36 2.17 8.22
C LEU A 90 -3.36 3.31 8.35
N TRP A 91 -3.25 4.29 7.45
CA TRP A 91 -4.06 5.50 7.45
C TRP A 91 -4.96 5.54 6.23
N MET A 92 -6.17 6.08 6.40
CA MET A 92 -7.18 6.19 5.33
C MET A 92 -8.06 7.42 5.55
N PRO A 93 -8.73 7.97 4.52
CA PRO A 93 -9.74 9.01 4.70
C PRO A 93 -10.83 8.61 5.70
N SER A 94 -11.43 9.59 6.38
CA SER A 94 -12.51 9.33 7.33
C SER A 94 -13.77 8.73 6.70
N THR A 95 -13.97 8.91 5.40
CA THR A 95 -15.05 8.33 4.61
C THR A 95 -14.80 6.88 4.20
N MET A 96 -13.54 6.42 4.21
CA MET A 96 -13.20 5.06 3.77
C MET A 96 -13.57 3.99 4.80
N ALA A 97 -13.87 2.79 4.28
CA ALA A 97 -14.11 1.61 5.08
C ALA A 97 -12.82 1.12 5.73
N LEU A 98 -12.94 0.58 6.96
CA LEU A 98 -11.79 -0.03 7.63
C LEU A 98 -11.48 -1.41 7.02
N PRO A 99 -10.22 -1.85 7.01
CA PRO A 99 -9.87 -3.22 6.64
C PRO A 99 -10.63 -4.24 7.51
N LYS A 100 -11.05 -5.37 6.93
CA LYS A 100 -11.82 -6.38 7.67
C LYS A 100 -10.97 -7.06 8.74
N ASN A 101 -9.72 -7.38 8.40
CA ASN A 101 -8.79 -8.09 9.27
C ASN A 101 -7.34 -7.61 9.05
N ALA A 102 -6.41 -8.17 9.84
CA ALA A 102 -4.98 -7.82 9.79
C ALA A 102 -4.32 -8.19 8.45
N MET A 103 -4.74 -9.29 7.82
CA MET A 103 -4.21 -9.73 6.52
C MET A 103 -4.55 -8.75 5.40
N GLU A 104 -5.81 -8.34 5.34
CA GLU A 104 -6.26 -7.32 4.40
C GLU A 104 -5.53 -5.99 4.63
N ALA A 105 -5.28 -5.61 5.89
CA ALA A 105 -4.52 -4.40 6.20
C ALA A 105 -3.06 -4.49 5.72
N CYS A 106 -2.39 -5.64 5.85
CA CYS A 106 -1.05 -5.86 5.28
C CYS A 106 -1.05 -5.78 3.75
N LYS A 107 -2.07 -6.37 3.10
CA LYS A 107 -2.25 -6.28 1.65
C LYS A 107 -2.40 -4.83 1.18
N LEU A 108 -3.32 -4.10 1.80
CA LEU A 108 -3.57 -2.69 1.52
C LEU A 108 -2.33 -1.81 1.76
N ALA A 109 -1.54 -2.10 2.80
CA ALA A 109 -0.30 -1.39 3.06
C ALA A 109 0.72 -1.54 1.92
N MET A 110 0.83 -2.74 1.34
CA MET A 110 1.77 -3.00 0.25
C MET A 110 1.28 -2.48 -1.10
N LEU A 111 -0.04 -2.56 -1.36
CA LEU A 111 -0.64 -1.88 -2.52
C LEU A 111 -0.45 -0.36 -2.44
N GLY A 112 -0.69 0.24 -1.26
CA GLY A 112 -0.44 1.67 -1.03
C GLY A 112 1.04 2.04 -1.15
N THR A 113 1.96 1.14 -0.75
CA THR A 113 3.40 1.34 -0.95
C THR A 113 3.76 1.32 -2.42
N PHE A 114 3.23 0.36 -3.19
CA PHE A 114 3.40 0.30 -4.63
C PHE A 114 2.89 1.57 -5.31
N TYR A 115 1.68 2.04 -4.94
CA TYR A 115 1.15 3.33 -5.38
C TYR A 115 2.13 4.48 -5.13
N GLY A 116 2.70 4.55 -3.93
CA GLY A 116 3.66 5.62 -3.58
C GLY A 116 4.90 5.60 -4.46
N ARG A 117 5.43 4.40 -4.77
CA ARG A 117 6.56 4.23 -5.69
C ARG A 117 6.17 4.62 -7.12
N ALA A 118 4.99 4.22 -7.58
CA ALA A 118 4.47 4.62 -8.89
C ALA A 118 4.26 6.13 -9.00
N LYS A 119 3.78 6.79 -7.94
CA LYS A 119 3.51 8.24 -7.93
C LYS A 119 4.72 9.13 -8.08
N ASN A 120 5.87 8.66 -7.63
CA ASN A 120 7.13 9.37 -7.82
C ASN A 120 7.67 9.25 -9.26
N MET A 121 7.11 8.38 -10.10
CA MET A 121 7.69 7.99 -11.39
C MET A 121 6.77 8.25 -12.57
N LEU A 122 5.49 7.91 -12.43
CA LEU A 122 4.47 8.11 -13.46
C LEU A 122 3.88 9.51 -13.28
N ALA A 123 4.05 10.37 -14.28
CA ALA A 123 3.54 11.74 -14.27
C ALA A 123 2.02 11.75 -14.03
N GLU A 124 1.30 10.89 -14.76
CA GLU A 124 -0.16 10.77 -14.68
C GLU A 124 -0.58 9.30 -14.79
N PHE A 125 -1.36 8.84 -13.82
CA PHE A 125 -2.03 7.54 -13.84
C PHE A 125 -3.28 7.61 -12.95
N GLU A 126 -4.22 6.72 -13.25
CA GLU A 126 -5.38 6.43 -12.43
C GLU A 126 -5.07 5.21 -11.56
N TRP A 127 -5.52 5.25 -10.32
CA TRP A 127 -5.37 4.18 -9.34
C TRP A 127 -6.71 3.90 -8.68
N GLY A 128 -7.00 2.63 -8.43
CA GLY A 128 -8.18 2.24 -7.65
C GLY A 128 -7.99 0.90 -6.96
N ILE A 129 -8.56 0.77 -5.76
CA ILE A 129 -8.66 -0.53 -5.09
C ILE A 129 -9.90 -1.25 -5.63
N VAL A 130 -9.70 -2.43 -6.21
CA VAL A 130 -10.77 -3.25 -6.75
C VAL A 130 -11.07 -4.39 -5.78
N ARG A 131 -12.33 -4.49 -5.39
CA ARG A 131 -12.85 -5.59 -4.57
C ARG A 131 -13.71 -6.46 -5.47
N SER A 132 -13.47 -7.77 -5.48
CA SER A 132 -14.35 -8.70 -6.18
C SER A 132 -15.79 -8.60 -5.66
N LYS A 133 -16.75 -9.04 -6.47
CA LYS A 133 -18.18 -9.06 -6.10
C LYS A 133 -18.43 -9.86 -4.81
N ASP A 134 -17.70 -10.95 -4.59
CA ASP A 134 -17.76 -11.74 -3.35
C ASP A 134 -16.92 -11.17 -2.20
N ARG A 135 -16.22 -10.05 -2.45
CA ARG A 135 -15.30 -9.34 -1.55
C ARG A 135 -14.22 -10.23 -0.95
N LYS A 136 -13.91 -11.37 -1.57
CA LYS A 136 -12.86 -12.31 -1.14
C LYS A 136 -11.50 -11.90 -1.70
N THR A 137 -11.46 -11.34 -2.90
CA THR A 137 -10.22 -10.82 -3.48
C THR A 137 -10.22 -9.30 -3.43
N LEU A 138 -9.04 -8.78 -3.11
CA LEU A 138 -8.74 -7.35 -3.05
C LEU A 138 -7.47 -7.16 -3.86
N THR A 139 -7.57 -6.39 -4.92
CA THR A 139 -6.47 -6.04 -5.81
C THR A 139 -6.42 -4.52 -5.95
N ALA A 140 -5.35 -4.01 -6.55
CA ALA A 140 -5.34 -2.66 -7.09
C ALA A 140 -5.38 -2.71 -8.61
N GLU A 141 -5.81 -1.62 -9.20
CA GLU A 141 -5.74 -1.37 -10.62
C GLU A 141 -4.97 -0.08 -10.87
N ILE A 142 -4.07 -0.13 -11.85
CA ILE A 142 -3.39 1.04 -12.37
C ILE A 142 -3.69 1.19 -13.85
N VAL A 143 -4.08 2.40 -14.25
CA VAL A 143 -4.28 2.76 -15.65
C VAL A 143 -3.40 3.95 -15.97
N TYR A 144 -2.50 3.80 -16.94
CA TYR A 144 -1.57 4.86 -17.33
C TYR A 144 -1.36 4.85 -18.84
N MET A 145 -0.88 5.97 -19.38
CA MET A 145 -0.51 6.09 -20.79
C MET A 145 1.01 5.94 -20.90
N PRO A 146 1.52 4.87 -21.54
CA PRO A 146 2.94 4.75 -21.80
C PRO A 146 3.43 5.89 -22.70
N GLY A 147 4.66 6.36 -22.49
CA GLY A 147 5.23 7.45 -23.28
C GLY A 147 5.27 7.10 -24.76
N GLY A 148 4.59 7.89 -25.59
CA GLY A 148 4.55 7.71 -27.04
C GLY A 148 3.46 6.76 -27.56
N GLU A 149 2.66 6.15 -26.68
CA GLU A 149 1.54 5.29 -27.08
C GLU A 149 0.21 6.06 -27.13
N LYS A 150 -0.72 5.59 -27.97
CA LYS A 150 -2.07 6.17 -28.11
C LYS A 150 -3.11 5.53 -27.20
N GLU A 151 -2.79 4.39 -26.60
CA GLU A 151 -3.72 3.59 -25.81
C GLU A 151 -3.31 3.55 -24.35
N LYS A 152 -4.30 3.47 -23.46
CA LYS A 152 -4.09 3.33 -22.03
C LYS A 152 -3.74 1.88 -21.70
N THR A 153 -2.68 1.69 -20.93
CA THR A 153 -2.32 0.39 -20.35
C THR A 153 -3.00 0.24 -19.01
N ARG A 154 -3.76 -0.85 -18.83
CA ARG A 154 -4.42 -1.24 -17.58
C ARG A 154 -3.72 -2.48 -17.02
N LEU A 155 -3.31 -2.41 -15.76
CA LEU A 155 -2.70 -3.54 -15.06
C LEU A 155 -3.41 -3.79 -13.73
N VAL A 156 -3.64 -5.06 -13.42
CA VAL A 156 -4.16 -5.51 -12.13
C VAL A 156 -3.01 -5.96 -11.24
N ILE A 157 -2.98 -5.48 -10.01
CA ILE A 157 -1.93 -5.77 -9.03
C ILE A 157 -2.55 -6.52 -7.86
N ASP A 158 -2.05 -7.72 -7.58
CA ASP A 158 -2.38 -8.46 -6.37
C ASP A 158 -1.19 -8.44 -5.40
N ALA A 159 -1.48 -8.43 -4.11
CA ALA A 159 -0.47 -8.44 -3.06
C ALA A 159 -0.77 -9.58 -2.07
N PRO A 160 -0.73 -10.84 -2.51
CA PRO A 160 -1.04 -11.98 -1.65
C PRO A 160 -0.11 -11.98 -0.43
N ARG A 161 -0.71 -12.16 0.74
CA ARG A 161 0.01 -12.32 2.00
C ARG A 161 0.23 -13.80 2.29
N ARG A 162 1.07 -14.15 3.26
CA ARG A 162 1.46 -15.55 3.49
C ARG A 162 0.24 -16.41 3.82
N GLY A 163 0.07 -17.51 3.09
CA GLY A 163 -1.08 -18.40 3.20
C GLY A 163 -2.30 -18.01 2.34
N GLU A 164 -2.28 -16.86 1.66
CA GLU A 164 -3.32 -16.48 0.70
C GLU A 164 -3.02 -17.07 -0.68
N LYS A 165 -4.08 -17.46 -1.40
CA LYS A 165 -3.97 -17.85 -2.81
C LYS A 165 -3.89 -16.60 -3.70
N PRO A 166 -2.89 -16.50 -4.60
CA PRO A 166 -2.79 -15.39 -5.54
C PRO A 166 -4.00 -15.35 -6.50
N ASN A 167 -4.44 -14.14 -6.87
CA ASN A 167 -5.46 -13.95 -7.89
C ASN A 167 -4.87 -14.20 -9.29
N ALA A 168 -5.41 -15.19 -10.02
CA ALA A 168 -4.92 -15.57 -11.34
C ALA A 168 -5.02 -14.44 -12.39
N ASP A 169 -5.98 -13.53 -12.22
CA ASP A 169 -6.23 -12.44 -13.16
C ASP A 169 -5.25 -11.26 -12.98
N ALA A 170 -4.43 -11.27 -11.93
CA ALA A 170 -3.45 -10.20 -11.72
C ALA A 170 -2.31 -10.25 -12.75
N ASP A 171 -1.82 -9.08 -13.12
CA ASP A 171 -0.68 -8.90 -14.03
C ASP A 171 0.64 -8.79 -13.27
N ILE A 172 0.59 -8.19 -12.08
CA ILE A 172 1.72 -8.00 -11.18
C ILE A 172 1.36 -8.56 -9.80
N PHE A 173 2.28 -9.34 -9.23
CA PHE A 173 2.16 -9.90 -7.89
C PHE A 173 3.17 -9.27 -6.94
N ILE A 174 2.72 -8.88 -5.74
CA ILE A 174 3.59 -8.39 -4.66
C ILE A 174 3.62 -9.45 -3.56
N PHE A 175 4.74 -10.16 -3.43
CA PHE A 175 4.94 -11.15 -2.38
C PHE A 175 5.80 -10.61 -1.22
N PRO A 176 5.76 -11.23 -0.03
CA PRO A 176 6.58 -10.77 1.09
C PRO A 176 8.08 -10.87 0.83
N THR A 177 8.55 -11.97 0.24
CA THR A 177 9.97 -12.15 -0.15
C THR A 177 10.16 -12.38 -1.65
N VAL A 178 11.42 -12.22 -2.12
CA VAL A 178 11.78 -12.48 -3.52
C VAL A 178 11.68 -13.97 -3.85
N GLU A 179 12.02 -14.84 -2.89
CA GLU A 179 11.94 -16.29 -3.03
C GLU A 179 10.48 -16.76 -3.18
N GLU A 180 9.58 -16.22 -2.35
CA GLU A 180 8.13 -16.45 -2.49
C GLU A 180 7.65 -15.98 -3.87
N ALA A 181 8.07 -14.78 -4.30
CA ALA A 181 7.70 -14.24 -5.60
C ALA A 181 8.17 -15.12 -6.76
N LYS A 182 9.44 -15.54 -6.74
CA LYS A 182 10.02 -16.43 -7.75
C LYS A 182 9.34 -17.78 -7.83
N THR A 183 8.74 -18.26 -6.75
CA THR A 183 8.14 -19.60 -6.65
C THR A 183 6.63 -19.60 -6.92
N LEU A 184 5.92 -18.57 -6.43
CA LEU A 184 4.46 -18.54 -6.42
C LEU A 184 3.84 -17.70 -7.55
N THR A 185 4.63 -16.90 -8.26
CA THR A 185 4.13 -16.13 -9.41
C THR A 185 3.78 -17.07 -10.57
N PRO A 186 2.58 -16.96 -11.18
CA PRO A 186 2.22 -17.72 -12.37
C PRO A 186 3.14 -17.44 -13.57
N ALA A 187 3.31 -18.43 -14.45
CA ALA A 187 4.06 -18.25 -15.69
C ALA A 187 3.44 -17.16 -16.57
N GLY A 188 4.28 -16.38 -17.24
CA GLY A 188 3.89 -15.23 -18.07
C GLY A 188 3.47 -13.98 -17.28
N LYS A 189 3.44 -14.03 -15.94
CA LYS A 189 3.12 -12.88 -15.07
C LYS A 189 4.38 -12.28 -14.44
N ARG A 190 4.27 -11.03 -13.97
CA ARG A 190 5.37 -10.29 -13.35
C ARG A 190 5.22 -10.25 -11.84
N TYR A 191 6.32 -10.02 -11.12
CA TYR A 191 6.28 -9.88 -9.68
C TYR A 191 7.18 -8.76 -9.16
N THR A 192 6.93 -8.37 -7.93
CA THR A 192 7.85 -7.63 -7.05
C THR A 192 7.76 -8.23 -5.65
N ALA A 193 8.55 -7.70 -4.72
CA ALA A 193 8.53 -8.13 -3.33
C ALA A 193 8.50 -6.94 -2.37
N ASP A 194 7.96 -7.13 -1.17
CA ASP A 194 7.87 -6.07 -0.16
C ASP A 194 9.24 -5.43 0.12
N LEU A 195 10.29 -6.25 0.25
CA LEU A 195 11.65 -5.78 0.50
C LEU A 195 12.20 -4.92 -0.64
N ILE A 196 11.78 -5.18 -1.88
CA ILE A 196 12.13 -4.37 -3.05
C ILE A 196 11.40 -3.03 -2.95
N LEU A 197 10.09 -3.04 -2.69
CA LEU A 197 9.27 -1.84 -2.59
C LEU A 197 9.69 -0.91 -1.44
N LEU A 198 10.13 -1.48 -0.32
CA LEU A 198 10.59 -0.75 0.85
C LEU A 198 12.03 -0.23 0.71
N ASN A 199 12.79 -0.73 -0.27
CA ASN A 199 14.14 -0.27 -0.54
C ASN A 199 14.12 0.91 -1.53
N ARG A 200 14.32 2.11 -1.00
CA ARG A 200 14.28 3.35 -1.78
C ARG A 200 15.37 3.47 -2.83
N ASN A 201 16.46 2.71 -2.69
CA ASN A 201 17.60 2.75 -3.60
C ASN A 201 17.38 1.91 -4.87
N ILE A 202 16.27 1.18 -4.97
CA ILE A 202 15.94 0.41 -6.17
C ILE A 202 15.12 1.28 -7.12
N ASP A 203 15.67 1.53 -8.30
CA ASP A 203 14.97 2.23 -9.38
C ASP A 203 13.69 1.49 -9.78
N PHE A 204 12.67 2.25 -10.16
CA PHE A 204 11.37 1.69 -10.55
C PHE A 204 11.45 0.69 -11.71
N LYS A 205 12.32 0.95 -12.70
CA LYS A 205 12.57 0.02 -13.82
C LYS A 205 13.01 -1.39 -13.37
N ASN A 206 13.61 -1.49 -12.18
CA ASN A 206 14.09 -2.72 -11.58
C ASN A 206 13.17 -3.22 -10.45
N MET A 207 12.06 -2.51 -10.21
CA MET A 207 11.14 -2.81 -9.12
C MET A 207 10.24 -4.01 -9.46
N ILE A 208 9.90 -4.17 -10.73
CA ILE A 208 9.02 -5.22 -11.25
C ILE A 208 9.87 -6.14 -12.12
N SER A 209 9.72 -7.45 -11.95
CA SER A 209 10.42 -8.45 -12.75
C SER A 209 9.94 -8.45 -14.20
N ASP A 210 10.77 -9.02 -15.07
CA ASP A 210 10.27 -9.55 -16.34
C ASP A 210 9.22 -10.65 -16.10
N PRO A 211 8.40 -10.97 -17.12
CA PRO A 211 7.49 -12.11 -17.05
C PRO A 211 8.24 -13.39 -16.69
N VAL A 212 7.68 -14.17 -15.76
CA VAL A 212 8.27 -15.44 -15.32
C VAL A 212 8.14 -16.47 -16.44
N ASN A 213 9.28 -16.91 -16.98
CA ASN A 213 9.36 -18.04 -17.91
C ASN A 213 9.65 -19.30 -17.09
N ARG A 214 8.77 -20.30 -17.15
CA ARG A 214 8.97 -21.63 -16.56
C ARG A 214 8.53 -22.69 -17.55
#